data_AF-A0A4V1LEE9-F1
#
_entry.id   AF-A0A4V1LEE9-F1
#
_cell.length_a   1.000
_cell.length_b   1.000
_cell.length_c   1.000
_cell.angle_alpha   90.00
_cell.angle_beta   90.00
_cell.angle_gamma   90.00
#
_symmetry.space_group_name_H-M   'P 1'
#
loop_
_entity.id
_entity.type
_entity.pdbx_description
1 polymer ?
#
loop_
_entity_poly.entity_id
_entity_poly.type
_entity_poly.pdbx_seq_one_letter_code
_entity_poly.pdbx_strand_id
1 'polypeptide(L)' 'MARNRILVPAAKGKLDEFKMEVARDMAIEYKELQNSSSPESISKKIGTFGNIGGEMVRRMITEQEKKLID' A
#
# COMPACT_ATOMS: atom_id res chain seq x y z
N MET A 1 -23.14 6.48 -2.88
CA MET A 1 -21.76 6.30 -3.36
C MET A 1 -20.85 7.27 -2.62
N ALA A 2 -19.85 6.77 -1.87
CA ALA A 2 -18.89 7.64 -1.20
C ALA A 2 -18.11 8.43 -2.27
N ARG A 3 -18.19 9.76 -2.23
CA ARG A 3 -17.47 10.61 -3.17
C ARG A 3 -15.99 10.53 -2.80
N ASN A 4 -15.17 9.91 -3.66
CA ASN A 4 -13.73 9.86 -3.50
C ASN A 4 -13.17 11.30 -3.63
N ARG A 5 -13.19 12.04 -2.52
CA ARG A 5 -12.74 13.42 -2.46
C ARG A 5 -11.32 13.42 -1.93
N ILE A 6 -10.40 13.80 -2.79
CA ILE A 6 -9.01 14.04 -2.39
C ILE A 6 -9.00 15.32 -1.54
N LEU A 7 -8.46 15.22 -0.33
CA LEU A 7 -8.39 16.34 0.63
C LEU A 7 -7.46 17.45 0.16
N VAL A 8 -6.38 17.08 -0.55
CA VAL A 8 -5.38 18.01 -1.09
C VAL A 8 -5.30 17.84 -2.61
N PRO A 9 -6.06 18.61 -3.41
CA PRO A 9 -6.12 18.42 -4.86
C PRO A 9 -4.76 18.54 -5.56
N ALA A 10 -3.88 19.42 -5.06
CA ALA A 10 -2.52 19.60 -5.57
C ALA A 10 -1.64 18.34 -5.45
N ALA A 11 -1.95 17.43 -4.51
CA ALA A 11 -1.22 16.19 -4.31
C ALA A 11 -1.71 15.04 -5.19
N LYS A 12 -2.79 15.23 -5.97
CA LYS A 12 -3.43 14.14 -6.73
C LYS A 12 -2.45 13.38 -7.63
N GLY A 13 -1.63 14.08 -8.42
CA GLY A 13 -0.65 13.44 -9.30
C GLY A 13 0.37 12.59 -8.53
N LYS A 14 0.89 13.13 -7.42
CA LYS A 14 1.82 12.41 -6.53
C LYS A 14 1.17 11.21 -5.84
N LEU A 15 -0.11 11.30 -5.49
CA LEU A 15 -0.86 10.17 -4.92
C LEU A 15 -1.10 9.06 -5.95
N ASP A 16 -1.33 9.41 -7.21
CA ASP A 16 -1.48 8.44 -8.30
C ASP A 16 -0.13 7.74 -8.59
N GLU A 17 0.98 8.48 -8.59
CA GLU A 17 2.33 7.91 -8.69
C GLU A 17 2.66 6.99 -7.51
N PHE A 18 2.39 7.45 -6.28
CA PHE A 18 2.60 6.68 -5.06
C PHE A 18 1.77 5.39 -5.04
N LYS A 19 0.53 5.43 -5.53
CA LYS A 19 -0.31 4.22 -5.68
C LYS A 19 0.38 3.19 -6.58
N MET A 20 0.97 3.63 -7.69
CA MET A 20 1.65 2.74 -8.64
C MET A 20 2.95 2.17 -8.05
N GLU A 21 3.66 2.93 -7.24
CA GLU A 21 4.83 2.46 -6.48
C GLU A 21 4.42 1.39 -5.45
N VAL A 22 3.45 1.68 -4.59
CA VAL A 22 2.95 0.75 -3.59
C VAL A 22 2.44 -0.54 -4.25
N ALA A 23 1.74 -0.44 -5.39
CA ALA A 23 1.28 -1.60 -6.14
C ALA A 23 2.44 -2.45 -6.70
N ARG A 24 3.52 -1.82 -7.18
CA ARG A 24 4.71 -2.55 -7.66
C ARG A 24 5.43 -3.26 -6.52
N ASP A 25 5.62 -2.58 -5.39
CA ASP A 25 6.27 -3.18 -4.21
C ASP A 25 5.47 -4.38 -3.69
N MET A 26 4.14 -4.21 -3.58
CA MET A 26 3.24 -5.29 -3.17
C MET A 26 3.29 -6.47 -4.15
N ALA A 27 3.41 -6.22 -5.46
CA ALA A 27 3.54 -7.28 -6.46
C ALA A 27 4.89 -8.01 -6.38
N ILE A 28 5.96 -7.28 -6.09
CA ILE A 28 7.30 -7.86 -5.87
C ILE A 28 7.30 -8.70 -4.60
N GLU A 29 6.81 -8.16 -3.48
CA GLU A 29 6.67 -8.88 -2.21
C GLU A 29 5.81 -10.13 -2.38
N TYR A 30 4.72 -10.04 -3.14
CA TYR A 30 3.88 -11.20 -3.44
C TYR A 30 4.62 -12.27 -4.26
N LYS A 31 5.36 -11.86 -5.30
CA LYS A 31 6.15 -12.78 -6.13
C LYS A 31 7.26 -13.46 -5.31
N GLU A 32 7.95 -12.71 -4.46
CA GLU A 32 8.95 -13.25 -3.54
C GLU A 32 8.32 -14.25 -2.57
N LEU A 33 7.16 -13.92 -2.00
CA LEU A 33 6.43 -14.80 -1.09
C LEU A 33 5.97 -16.10 -1.77
N GLN A 34 5.50 -16.02 -3.02
CA GLN A 34 5.14 -17.20 -3.82
C GLN A 34 6.35 -18.11 -4.07
N ASN A 35 7.54 -17.54 -4.24
CA ASN A 35 8.78 -18.29 -4.43
C ASN A 35 9.40 -18.82 -3.13
N SER A 36 8.95 -18.36 -1.96
CA SER A 36 9.61 -18.61 -0.67
C SER A 36 8.64 -18.74 0.50
N SER A 37 7.61 -19.61 0.43
CA SER A 37 6.79 -19.94 1.61
C SER A 37 5.90 -21.17 1.43
N SER A 38 5.53 -21.80 2.55
CA SER A 38 4.50 -22.84 2.60
C SER A 38 3.13 -22.28 2.16
N PRO A 39 2.28 -23.06 1.46
CA PRO A 39 1.04 -22.59 0.82
C PRO A 39 0.06 -21.83 1.73
N GLU A 40 0.07 -22.16 3.02
CA GLU A 40 -0.86 -21.63 4.03
C GLU A 40 -0.55 -20.18 4.44
N SER A 41 0.73 -19.81 4.54
CA SER A 41 1.18 -18.45 4.84
C SER A 41 0.97 -17.50 3.66
N ILE A 42 1.06 -18.04 2.43
CA ILE A 42 0.83 -17.32 1.18
C ILE A 42 -0.63 -16.91 1.05
N SER A 43 -1.58 -17.83 1.28
CA SER A 43 -3.02 -17.58 1.20
C SER A 43 -3.48 -16.42 2.10
N LYS A 44 -2.96 -16.37 3.33
CA LYS A 44 -3.33 -15.33 4.31
C LYS A 44 -2.78 -13.95 3.96
N LYS A 45 -1.61 -13.88 3.32
CA LYS A 45 -1.01 -12.62 2.82
C LYS A 45 -1.64 -12.17 1.50
N ILE A 46 -1.97 -13.09 0.59
CA ILE A 46 -2.73 -12.84 -0.67
C ILE A 46 -4.02 -12.09 -0.42
N GLY A 47 -4.81 -12.53 0.57
CA GLY A 47 -6.09 -11.89 0.90
C GLY A 47 -5.96 -10.41 1.29
N THR A 48 -4.80 -10.01 1.83
CA THR A 48 -4.51 -8.63 2.26
C THR A 48 -3.94 -7.76 1.14
N PHE A 49 -3.32 -8.35 0.11
CA PHE A 49 -2.82 -7.61 -1.07
C PHE A 49 -3.95 -6.97 -1.91
N GLY A 50 -5.22 -7.31 -1.63
CA GLY A 50 -6.39 -6.74 -2.32
C GLY A 50 -6.65 -5.25 -2.06
N ASN A 51 -5.98 -4.62 -1.09
CA ASN A 51 -6.24 -3.23 -0.72
C ASN A 51 -4.98 -2.33 -0.77
N ILE A 52 -4.54 -2.00 -1.99
CA ILE A 52 -3.46 -1.02 -2.24
C ILE A 52 -3.72 0.31 -1.50
N GLY A 53 -4.99 0.75 -1.45
CA GLY A 53 -5.35 1.98 -0.74
C GLY A 53 -5.11 1.91 0.78
N GLY A 54 -5.31 0.74 1.39
CA GLY A 54 -5.01 0.51 2.80
C GLY A 54 -3.51 0.60 3.10
N GLU A 55 -2.69 -0.02 2.26
CA GLU A 55 -1.22 0.06 2.39
C GLU A 55 -0.68 1.46 2.11
N MET A 56 -1.26 2.19 1.15
CA MET A 56 -0.93 3.61 0.93
C MET A 56 -1.16 4.43 2.21
N VAL A 57 -2.33 4.30 2.85
CA VAL A 57 -2.65 5.02 4.09
C VAL A 57 -1.71 4.62 5.22
N ARG A 58 -1.42 3.33 5.37
CA ARG A 58 -0.49 2.82 6.38
C ARG A 58 0.89 3.45 6.25
N ARG A 59 1.48 3.41 5.04
CA ARG A 59 2.81 4.01 4.76
C ARG A 59 2.81 5.51 5.03
N MET A 60 1.78 6.22 4.56
CA MET A 60 1.64 7.66 4.79
C MET A 60 1.60 8.00 6.28
N ILE A 61 0.81 7.28 7.09
CA ILE A 61 0.73 7.52 8.54
C ILE A 61 2.07 7.21 9.21
N THR A 62 2.69 6.07 8.91
CA THR A 62 3.99 5.70 9.48
C THR A 62 5.07 6.74 9.17
N GLU A 63 5.08 7.33 7.98
CA GLU A 63 5.99 8.44 7.65
C GLU A 63 5.69 9.72 8.44
N GLN A 64 4.42 10.04 8.67
CA GLN A 64 4.06 11.19 9.50
C GLN A 64 4.43 10.95 10.97
N GLU A 65 4.16 9.76 11.51
CA GLU A 65 4.51 9.39 12.88
C GLU A 65 6.02 9.51 13.12
N LYS A 66 6.85 9.05 12.18
CA LYS A 66 8.31 9.22 12.25
C LYS A 66 8.72 10.70 12.32
N LYS A 67 8.13 11.55 11.47
CA LYS A 67 8.41 13.00 11.44
C LYS A 67 7.91 13.77 12.65
N LEU A 68 6.99 13.20 13.44
CA LEU A 68 6.44 13.82 14.64
C LEU A 68 7.20 13.42 15.92
N ILE A 69 7.99 12.34 15.87
CA ILE A 69 8.74 11.80 16.99
C ILE A 69 10.22 12.26 16.98
N ASP A 70 10.71 12.70 15.82
CA ASP A 70 11.96 13.48 15.67
C ASP A 70 11.75 14.96 16.02
#